data_AF-A0A967SDQ3-F1
#
_entry.id   AF-A0A967SDQ3-F1
#
_cell.length_a   1.000
_cell.length_b   1.000
_cell.length_c   1.000
_cell.angle_alpha   90.00
_cell.angle_beta   90.00
_cell.angle_gamma   90.00
#
_symmetry.space_group_name_H-M   'P 1'
#
loop_
_entity.id
_entity.type
_entity.pdbx_description
1 polymer ?
#
loop_
_entity_poly.entity_id
_entity_poly.type
_entity_poly.pdbx_seq_one_letter_code
_entity_poly.pdbx_strand_id
1 'polypeptide(L)' 'MDGGDIIFAGYRDGVVELYMQGACQGCPSSTLTLKMGIEQRLREAVPEVQAVEAI' A
#
# COMPACT_ATOMS: atom_id res chain seq x y z
N MET A 1 -8.18 -8.27 14.90
CA MET A 1 -7.53 -8.46 13.60
C MET A 1 -7.74 -7.19 12.82
N ASP A 2 -6.81 -6.25 12.96
CA ASP A 2 -6.77 -4.93 12.31
C ASP A 2 -6.39 -5.07 10.82
N GLY A 3 -7.00 -6.04 10.15
CA GLY A 3 -6.66 -6.46 8.80
C GLY A 3 -7.38 -5.57 7.80
N GLY A 4 -6.70 -4.53 7.35
CA GLY A 4 -7.04 -3.94 6.07
C GLY A 4 -6.70 -4.91 4.95
N ASP A 5 -7.65 -5.18 4.09
CA ASP A 5 -7.42 -5.85 2.81
C ASP A 5 -6.80 -4.87 1.82
N ILE A 6 -5.84 -5.35 1.04
CA ILE A 6 -5.26 -4.59 -0.05
C ILE A 6 -5.45 -5.39 -1.34
N ILE A 7 -5.96 -4.74 -2.36
CA ILE A 7 -6.16 -5.33 -3.69
C ILE A 7 -5.19 -4.66 -4.64
N PHE A 8 -4.38 -5.46 -5.32
CA PHE A 8 -3.50 -4.95 -6.36
C PHE A 8 -4.32 -4.43 -7.55
N ALA A 9 -4.14 -3.16 -7.91
CA ALA A 9 -4.82 -2.50 -9.01
C ALA A 9 -3.96 -2.51 -10.28
N GLY A 10 -2.66 -2.26 -10.14
CA GLY A 10 -1.76 -2.09 -11.27
C GLY A 10 -0.33 -1.78 -10.88
N TYR A 11 0.55 -1.80 -11.88
CA TYR A 11 1.93 -1.35 -11.74
C TYR A 11 2.35 -0.64 -13.02
N ARG A 12 2.85 0.59 -12.89
CA ARG A 12 3.27 1.42 -14.02
C ARG A 12 4.40 2.34 -13.60
N ASP A 13 5.47 2.39 -14.40
CA ASP A 13 6.60 3.30 -14.23
C ASP A 13 7.22 3.26 -12.81
N GLY A 14 7.30 2.07 -12.20
CA GLY A 14 7.81 1.93 -10.82
C GLY A 14 6.78 2.24 -9.73
N VAL A 15 5.57 2.64 -10.07
CA VAL A 15 4.49 2.92 -9.12
C VAL A 15 3.54 1.73 -9.04
N VAL A 16 3.36 1.19 -7.84
CA VAL A 16 2.37 0.14 -7.55
C VAL A 16 1.07 0.79 -7.08
N GLU A 17 -0.01 0.49 -7.77
CA GLU A 17 -1.35 0.98 -7.49
C GLU A 17 -2.11 -0.08 -6.68
N LEU A 18 -2.64 0.30 -5.53
CA LEU A 18 -3.38 -0.59 -4.62
C LEU A 18 -4.73 0.03 -4.24
N TYR A 19 -5.77 -0.80 -4.16
CA TYR A 19 -6.99 -0.44 -3.44
C TYR A 19 -6.87 -0.92 -2.00
N MET A 20 -6.88 0.04 -1.06
CA MET A 20 -6.82 -0.28 0.36
C MET A 20 -8.23 -0.30 0.94
N GLN A 21 -8.71 -1.49 1.32
CA GLN A 21 -10.01 -1.70 1.97
C GLN A 21 -9.81 -2.03 3.45
N GLY A 22 -10.67 -1.50 4.33
CA GLY A 22 -10.75 -2.03 5.70
C GLY A 22 -9.58 -1.75 6.65
N ALA A 23 -8.56 -0.98 6.25
CA ALA A 23 -7.49 -0.54 7.16
C ALA A 23 -8.00 0.54 8.12
N CYS A 24 -8.86 0.13 9.05
CA CYS A 24 -9.54 0.93 10.08
C CYS A 24 -10.40 2.07 9.50
N GLN A 25 -11.73 1.88 9.47
CA GLN A 25 -12.78 2.72 8.86
C GLN A 25 -12.84 4.23 9.28
N GLY A 26 -11.77 4.84 9.80
CA GLY A 26 -11.79 6.27 10.13
C GLY A 26 -10.48 6.87 10.67
N CYS A 27 -9.36 6.15 10.64
CA CYS A 27 -8.10 6.64 11.22
C CYS A 27 -7.07 6.94 10.11
N PRO A 28 -7.00 8.18 9.60
CA PRO A 28 -6.06 8.54 8.52
C PRO A 28 -4.59 8.29 8.86
N SER A 29 -4.23 8.23 10.16
CA SER A 29 -2.86 7.90 10.58
C SER A 29 -2.50 6.43 10.37
N SER A 30 -3.48 5.51 10.49
CA SER A 30 -3.26 4.08 10.28
C SER A 30 -3.07 3.76 8.80
N THR A 31 -3.84 4.40 7.91
CA THR A 31 -3.70 4.26 6.45
C THR A 31 -2.32 4.73 5.98
N LEU A 32 -1.82 5.86 6.51
CA LEU A 32 -0.48 6.36 6.19
C LEU A 32 0.62 5.38 6.66
N THR A 33 0.50 4.87 7.89
CA THR A 33 1.47 3.92 8.44
C THR A 33 1.47 2.60 7.67
N LEU A 34 0.29 2.11 7.29
CA LEU A 34 0.13 0.89 6.50
C LEU A 34 0.76 1.05 5.11
N LYS A 35 0.47 2.17 4.43
CA LYS A 35 1.06 2.52 3.13
C LYS A 35 2.59 2.51 3.20
N MET A 36 3.17 3.18 4.20
CA MET A 36 4.64 3.23 4.37
C MET A 36 5.22 1.84 4.63
N GLY A 37 4.56 1.03 5.45
CA GLY A 37 4.98 -0.34 5.71
C GLY A 37 4.96 -1.21 4.45
N ILE A 38 3.89 -1.11 3.66
CA ILE A 38 3.72 -1.84 2.40
C ILE A 38 4.78 -1.40 1.38
N GLU A 39 5.00 -0.09 1.22
CA GLU A 39 6.03 0.44 0.32
C GLU A 39 7.42 -0.09 0.67
N GLN A 40 7.80 -0.09 1.96
CA GLN A 40 9.09 -0.63 2.38
C GLN A 40 9.22 -2.11 2.02
N ARG A 41 8.21 -2.92 2.35
CA ARG A 41 8.23 -4.36 2.05
C ARG A 41 8.30 -4.65 0.56
N LEU A 42 7.53 -3.90 -0.24
CA LEU A 42 7.54 -4.03 -1.70
C LEU A 42 8.90 -3.67 -2.29
N ARG A 43 9.53 -2.58 -1.83
CA ARG A 43 10.89 -2.21 -2.27
C ARG A 43 11.94 -3.25 -1.89
N GLU A 44 11.83 -3.84 -0.70
CA GLU A 44 12.73 -4.91 -0.24
C GLU A 44 12.61 -6.18 -1.09
N ALA A 45 11.37 -6.54 -1.47
CA ALA A 45 11.11 -7.73 -2.29
C ALA A 45 11.34 -7.48 -3.79
N VAL A 46 11.05 -6.27 -4.25
CA VAL A 46 10.96 -5.87 -5.66
C VAL A 46 11.59 -4.47 -5.82
N PRO A 47 12.91 -4.41 -6.09
CA PRO A 47 13.66 -3.15 -6.10
C PRO A 47 13.31 -2.20 -7.27
N GLU A 48 12.54 -2.67 -8.25
CA GLU A 48 11.98 -1.81 -9.32
C GLU A 48 10.82 -0.92 -8.83
N VAL A 49 10.22 -1.23 -7.69
CA VAL A 49 9.17 -0.40 -7.09
C VAL A 49 9.80 0.89 -6.56
N GLN A 50 9.36 2.02 -7.10
CA GLN A 50 9.74 3.35 -6.67
C GLN A 50 8.74 3.97 -5.72
N ALA A 51 7.44 3.67 -5.83
CA ALA A 51 6.42 4.21 -4.93
C ALA A 51 5.16 3.33 -4.89
N VAL A 52 4.34 3.51 -3.85
CA VAL A 52 3.00 2.92 -3.77
C VAL A 52 1.95 4.03 -3.74
N GLU A 53 0.88 3.88 -4.51
CA GLU A 53 -0.29 4.76 -4.47
C GLU A 53 -1.56 3.99 -4.11
N ALA A 54 -2.44 4.67 -3.38
CA ALA A 54 -3.75 4.14 -3.04
C ALA A 54 -4.81 4.86 -3.84
N ILE A 55 -5.62 4.08 -4.57
CA ILE A 55 -6.69 4.57 -5.45
C ILE A 55 -8.05 4.43 -4.76
#